data_AF-A0AAV0RJA5-F1
#
_entry.id   AF-A0AAV0RJA5-F1
#
_cell.length_a   1.000
_cell.length_b   1.000
_cell.length_c   1.000
_cell.angle_alpha   90.00
_cell.angle_beta   90.00
_cell.angle_gamma   90.00
#
_symmetry.space_group_name_H-M   'P 1'
#
loop_
_entity.id
_entity.type
_entity.pdbx_description
1 polymer ?
#
loop_
_entity_poly.entity_id
_entity_poly.type
_entity_poly.pdbx_seq_one_letter_code
_entity_poly.pdbx_strand_id
1 'polypeptide(L)'
;MVIAPTYGECGECSSCRSGRTNVCQKYGANDPPMEPDGSSRFSFVDENDYFLACSTWTQYMVVDSNYAVKLNDYDFPSAHGCILSCAFTTGYGAAWLEGRVRPGDTVAVYGTGSVGLSSVIAAKDLGAKKIIGIDKNERKRQVALSLGATDFINSEGLGTMTVSDKVMELTGGKGADCCIEASGSDALMNEAVKSALPVIL
;
A
#
# COMPACT_ATOMS: atom_id res chain seq x y z
N MET A 1 -14.37 17.85 -0.55
CA MET A 1 -13.71 17.06 -1.62
C MET A 1 -14.19 15.61 -1.54
N VAL A 2 -14.16 14.85 -2.64
CA VAL A 2 -14.47 13.42 -2.65
C VAL A 2 -13.29 12.67 -3.26
N ILE A 3 -12.93 11.52 -2.68
CA ILE A 3 -12.01 10.55 -3.28
C ILE A 3 -12.77 9.26 -3.58
N ALA A 4 -12.41 8.59 -4.67
CA ALA A 4 -12.98 7.32 -5.06
C ALA A 4 -11.96 6.19 -4.83
N PRO A 5 -12.05 5.42 -3.73
CA PRO A 5 -11.22 4.24 -3.54
C PRO A 5 -11.57 3.13 -4.53
N THR A 6 -10.65 2.19 -4.69
CA THR A 6 -10.87 0.99 -5.53
C THR A 6 -11.78 -0.04 -4.86
N TYR A 7 -11.90 -0.03 -3.53
CA TYR A 7 -12.83 -0.88 -2.79
C TYR A 7 -13.92 -0.03 -2.15
N GLY A 8 -15.16 -0.49 -2.26
CA GLY A 8 -16.31 0.20 -1.67
C GLY A 8 -16.76 -0.44 -0.36
N GLU A 9 -17.72 0.19 0.31
CA GLU A 9 -18.24 -0.29 1.60
C GLU A 9 -19.77 -0.18 1.65
N CYS A 10 -20.48 -1.32 1.62
CA CYS A 10 -21.94 -1.32 1.70
C CYS A 10 -22.51 -1.14 3.12
N GLY A 11 -21.70 -1.29 4.16
CA GLY A 11 -22.14 -1.25 5.58
C GLY A 11 -22.99 -2.45 6.05
N GLU A 12 -23.44 -3.32 5.14
CA GLU A 12 -24.44 -4.36 5.45
C GLU A 12 -24.01 -5.81 5.15
N CYS A 13 -22.88 -6.05 4.47
CA CYS A 13 -22.38 -7.42 4.29
C CYS A 13 -21.66 -7.91 5.55
N SER A 14 -21.43 -9.22 5.66
CA SER A 14 -20.76 -9.78 6.83
C SER A 14 -19.32 -9.26 6.98
N SER A 15 -18.61 -9.02 5.87
CA SER A 15 -17.28 -8.38 5.89
C SER A 15 -17.33 -6.98 6.51
N CYS A 16 -18.20 -6.09 6.02
CA CYS A 16 -18.31 -4.72 6.53
C CYS A 16 -18.66 -4.68 8.03
N ARG A 17 -19.52 -5.59 8.51
CA ARG A 17 -19.88 -5.66 9.94
C ARG A 17 -18.87 -6.39 10.82
N SER A 18 -17.86 -7.04 10.25
CA SER A 18 -16.98 -7.95 11.01
C SER A 18 -15.96 -7.24 11.90
N GLY A 19 -15.55 -6.02 11.54
CA GLY A 19 -14.39 -5.34 12.14
C GLY A 19 -13.05 -6.05 11.89
N ARG A 20 -13.00 -7.04 10.99
CA ARG A 20 -11.81 -7.88 10.72
C ARG A 20 -11.21 -7.67 9.33
N THR A 21 -11.99 -7.14 8.40
CA THR A 21 -11.56 -6.93 7.01
C THR A 21 -12.26 -5.71 6.43
N ASN A 22 -11.61 -5.05 5.49
CA ASN A 22 -12.14 -3.96 4.67
C ASN A 22 -12.58 -4.43 3.27
N VAL A 23 -12.57 -5.75 2.99
CA VAL A 23 -12.97 -6.29 1.68
C VAL A 23 -14.48 -6.55 1.66
N CYS A 24 -15.22 -5.62 1.07
CA CYS A 24 -16.67 -5.73 0.89
C CYS A 24 -17.03 -6.89 -0.05
N GLN A 25 -18.09 -7.63 0.26
CA GLN A 25 -18.60 -8.72 -0.58
C GLN A 25 -19.43 -8.26 -1.78
N LYS A 26 -19.85 -6.99 -1.78
CA LYS A 26 -20.72 -6.41 -2.81
C LYS A 26 -19.99 -5.39 -3.70
N TYR A 27 -18.93 -4.79 -3.17
CA TYR A 27 -18.23 -3.67 -3.79
C TYR A 27 -16.71 -3.90 -3.78
N GLY A 28 -16.26 -4.87 -4.57
CA GLY A 28 -14.85 -5.19 -4.80
C GLY A 28 -14.20 -4.31 -5.88
N ALA A 29 -12.89 -4.49 -6.09
CA ALA A 29 -12.11 -3.67 -7.01
C ALA A 29 -12.39 -3.90 -8.50
N ASN A 30 -12.86 -5.08 -8.87
CA ASN A 30 -13.18 -5.43 -10.26
C ASN A 30 -14.69 -5.42 -10.54
N ASP A 31 -15.49 -5.06 -9.54
CA ASP A 31 -16.93 -4.89 -9.76
C ASP A 31 -17.16 -3.65 -10.63
N PRO A 32 -18.15 -3.70 -11.54
CA PRO A 32 -18.48 -2.54 -12.35
C PRO A 32 -18.79 -1.33 -11.43
N PRO A 33 -18.12 -0.17 -11.63
CA PRO A 33 -18.42 1.07 -10.90
C PRO A 33 -19.87 1.54 -11.09
N MET A 34 -20.51 1.04 -12.13
CA MET A 34 -21.65 1.66 -12.78
C MET A 34 -22.85 0.77 -12.60
N GLU A 35 -23.82 1.37 -11.91
CA GLU A 35 -25.21 1.00 -11.62
C GLU A 35 -25.68 -0.47 -11.65
N PRO A 36 -26.70 -0.80 -10.84
CA PRO A 36 -27.33 -2.12 -10.89
C PRO A 36 -27.86 -2.53 -12.28
N ASP A 37 -28.01 -1.58 -13.21
CA ASP A 37 -28.50 -1.82 -14.58
C ASP A 37 -27.46 -2.45 -15.52
N GLY A 38 -26.19 -2.54 -15.10
CA GLY A 38 -25.10 -3.18 -15.86
C GLY A 38 -24.66 -2.41 -17.12
N SER A 39 -25.09 -1.16 -17.30
CA SER A 39 -24.77 -0.34 -18.45
C SER A 39 -23.60 0.63 -18.21
N SER A 40 -22.82 0.89 -19.25
CA SER A 40 -21.73 1.88 -19.19
C SER A 40 -22.26 3.32 -19.23
N ARG A 41 -21.64 4.22 -18.46
CA ARG A 41 -21.81 5.68 -18.58
C ARG A 41 -20.80 6.32 -19.54
N PHE A 42 -19.89 5.52 -20.11
CA PHE A 42 -19.02 5.94 -21.21
C PHE A 42 -19.64 5.53 -22.54
N SER A 43 -19.74 6.48 -23.47
CA SER A 43 -20.38 6.28 -24.78
C SER A 43 -19.41 6.29 -25.97
N PHE A 44 -18.11 6.54 -25.73
CA PHE A 44 -17.09 6.77 -26.77
C PHE A 44 -16.06 5.64 -26.92
N VAL A 45 -16.24 4.54 -26.19
CA VAL A 45 -15.36 3.36 -26.28
C VAL A 45 -16.22 2.22 -26.80
N ASP A 46 -15.78 1.56 -27.88
CA ASP A 46 -16.50 0.45 -28.54
C ASP A 46 -16.65 -0.80 -27.63
N GLU A 47 -16.04 -0.77 -26.44
CA GLU A 47 -16.12 -1.78 -25.40
C GLU A 47 -16.53 -1.11 -24.06
N ASN A 48 -17.29 -1.84 -23.23
CA ASN A 48 -17.69 -1.41 -21.88
C ASN A 48 -16.47 -1.38 -20.93
N ASP A 49 -15.53 -0.48 -21.17
CA ASP A 49 -14.28 -0.41 -20.43
C ASP A 49 -14.43 0.49 -19.22
N TYR A 50 -14.64 -0.14 -18.07
CA TYR A 50 -14.40 0.48 -16.78
C TYR A 50 -13.12 -0.07 -16.16
N PHE A 51 -12.43 0.77 -15.39
CA PHE A 51 -11.18 0.40 -14.73
C PHE A 51 -11.28 0.67 -13.23
N LEU A 52 -11.11 -0.39 -12.44
CA LEU A 52 -11.01 -0.36 -10.97
C LEU A 52 -12.12 0.44 -10.25
N ALA A 53 -13.39 0.14 -10.52
CA ALA A 53 -14.55 0.75 -9.87
C ALA A 53 -14.59 2.30 -9.85
N CYS A 54 -13.74 3.01 -10.62
CA CYS A 54 -13.70 4.48 -10.62
C CYS A 54 -13.31 5.13 -11.96
N SER A 55 -12.58 4.46 -12.87
CA SER A 55 -12.23 4.96 -14.22
C SER A 55 -11.73 6.42 -14.23
N THR A 56 -10.75 6.76 -13.40
CA THR A 56 -10.36 8.16 -13.10
C THR A 56 -9.66 8.93 -14.22
N TRP A 57 -9.40 8.32 -15.38
CA TRP A 57 -8.72 8.96 -16.52
C TRP A 57 -9.71 9.68 -17.44
N THR A 58 -10.50 10.58 -16.86
CA THR A 58 -11.57 11.32 -17.52
C THR A 58 -11.79 12.64 -16.79
N GLN A 59 -12.33 13.63 -17.49
CA GLN A 59 -12.74 14.90 -16.86
C GLN A 59 -13.96 14.72 -15.93
N TYR A 60 -14.82 13.74 -16.23
CA TYR A 60 -16.03 13.42 -15.47
C TYR A 60 -16.22 11.91 -15.40
N MET A 61 -16.56 11.42 -14.21
CA MET A 61 -16.82 10.01 -13.93
C MET A 61 -18.12 9.86 -13.14
N VAL A 62 -18.73 8.68 -13.23
CA VAL A 62 -19.87 8.27 -12.42
C VAL A 62 -19.44 7.09 -11.57
N VAL A 63 -19.71 7.14 -10.27
CA VAL A 63 -19.42 6.06 -9.32
C VAL A 63 -20.61 5.83 -8.41
N ASP A 64 -20.83 4.58 -8.01
CA ASP A 64 -21.71 4.26 -6.89
C ASP A 64 -21.22 4.99 -5.62
N SER A 65 -22.16 5.54 -4.85
CA SER A 65 -21.90 6.22 -3.58
C SER A 65 -21.08 5.40 -2.58
N ASN A 66 -21.12 4.07 -2.66
CA ASN A 66 -20.33 3.17 -1.82
C ASN A 66 -18.83 3.19 -2.16
N TYR A 67 -18.45 3.73 -3.31
CA TYR A 67 -17.07 4.05 -3.69
C TYR A 67 -16.77 5.55 -3.58
N ALA A 68 -17.57 6.34 -2.86
CA ALA A 68 -17.36 7.79 -2.74
C ALA A 68 -17.13 8.20 -1.28
N VAL A 69 -15.86 8.51 -0.95
CA VAL A 69 -15.49 8.97 0.39
C VAL A 69 -15.43 10.49 0.40
N LYS A 70 -16.33 11.12 1.15
CA LYS A 70 -16.30 12.56 1.41
C LYS A 70 -15.20 12.89 2.41
N LEU A 71 -14.27 13.76 2.01
CA LEU A 71 -13.25 14.33 2.88
C LEU A 71 -13.77 15.63 3.50
N ASN A 72 -13.68 15.73 4.83
CA ASN A 72 -14.33 16.77 5.63
C ASN A 72 -13.54 18.09 5.76
N ASP A 73 -12.35 18.19 5.15
CA ASP A 73 -11.52 19.39 5.25
C ASP A 73 -11.51 20.20 3.95
N TYR A 74 -11.82 21.48 4.08
CA TYR A 74 -11.97 22.43 2.95
C TYR A 74 -10.62 23.00 2.46
N ASP A 75 -9.57 22.93 3.28
CA ASP A 75 -8.25 23.50 2.97
C ASP A 75 -7.23 22.49 2.41
N PHE A 76 -7.63 21.23 2.21
CA PHE A 76 -6.73 20.23 1.63
C PHE A 76 -6.71 20.37 0.10
N PRO A 77 -5.56 20.68 -0.53
CA PRO A 77 -5.54 20.85 -1.99
C PRO A 77 -5.90 19.53 -2.66
N SER A 78 -6.88 19.56 -3.57
CA SER A 78 -7.42 18.35 -4.20
C SER A 78 -6.38 17.50 -4.91
N ALA A 79 -5.34 18.13 -5.46
CA ALA A 79 -4.21 17.47 -6.10
C ALA A 79 -3.40 16.56 -5.14
N HIS A 80 -3.41 16.82 -3.83
CA HIS A 80 -2.79 15.93 -2.85
C HIS A 80 -3.77 14.85 -2.38
N GLY A 81 -5.08 15.09 -2.48
CA GLY A 81 -6.12 14.22 -1.92
C GLY A 81 -6.21 12.89 -2.66
N CYS A 82 -5.93 12.91 -3.96
CA CYS A 82 -6.01 11.74 -4.81
C CYS A 82 -5.10 10.59 -4.36
N ILE A 83 -3.96 10.87 -3.69
CA ILE A 83 -3.05 9.80 -3.26
C ILE A 83 -3.67 8.91 -2.15
N LEU A 84 -4.65 9.45 -1.41
CA LEU A 84 -5.35 8.77 -0.33
C LEU A 84 -6.30 7.67 -0.84
N SER A 85 -6.67 7.67 -2.13
CA SER A 85 -7.61 6.68 -2.65
C SER A 85 -6.98 5.29 -2.87
N CYS A 86 -5.65 5.20 -2.88
CA CYS A 86 -4.95 3.96 -3.19
C CYS A 86 -3.59 3.88 -2.47
N ALA A 87 -2.50 4.21 -3.15
CA ALA A 87 -1.17 3.79 -2.72
C ALA A 87 -0.76 4.28 -1.31
N PHE A 88 -1.15 5.50 -0.94
CA PHE A 88 -0.81 6.04 0.37
C PHE A 88 -1.49 5.27 1.51
N THR A 89 -2.81 5.09 1.44
CA THR A 89 -3.55 4.37 2.48
C THR A 89 -3.20 2.89 2.50
N THR A 90 -2.92 2.27 1.35
CA THR A 90 -2.42 0.89 1.29
C THR A 90 -1.09 0.75 2.03
N GLY A 91 -0.10 1.58 1.72
CA GLY A 91 1.22 1.49 2.36
C GLY A 91 1.19 1.88 3.83
N TYR A 92 0.46 2.94 4.17
CA TYR A 92 0.34 3.40 5.55
C TYR A 92 -0.42 2.39 6.42
N GLY A 93 -1.54 1.87 5.91
CA GLY A 93 -2.32 0.82 6.56
C GLY A 93 -1.56 -0.50 6.71
N ALA A 94 -0.70 -0.86 5.75
CA ALA A 94 0.14 -2.05 5.84
C ALA A 94 1.09 -1.99 7.04
N ALA A 95 1.67 -0.82 7.36
CA ALA A 95 2.50 -0.67 8.55
C ALA A 95 1.66 -0.52 9.83
N TRP A 96 0.59 0.27 9.79
CA TRP A 96 -0.18 0.64 10.97
C TRP A 96 -1.16 -0.44 11.44
N LEU A 97 -1.99 -0.95 10.54
CA LEU A 97 -3.10 -1.86 10.88
C LEU A 97 -2.68 -3.33 10.82
N GLU A 98 -2.01 -3.72 9.74
CA GLU A 98 -1.63 -5.12 9.49
C GLU A 98 -0.30 -5.47 10.16
N GLY A 99 0.75 -4.69 9.87
CA GLY A 99 2.07 -4.84 10.46
C GLY A 99 2.15 -4.45 11.93
N ARG A 100 1.18 -3.65 12.41
CA ARG A 100 1.05 -3.19 13.80
C ARG A 100 2.36 -2.66 14.38
N VAL A 101 3.11 -1.92 13.56
CA VAL A 101 4.43 -1.39 13.90
C VAL A 101 4.36 -0.59 15.19
N ARG A 102 5.32 -0.83 16.08
CA ARG A 102 5.43 -0.20 17.40
C ARG A 102 6.69 0.65 17.51
N PRO A 103 6.72 1.61 18.45
CA PRO A 103 7.93 2.33 18.76
C PRO A 103 9.09 1.37 19.09
N GLY A 104 10.23 1.56 18.44
CA GLY A 104 11.42 0.73 18.63
C GLY A 104 11.59 -0.43 17.63
N ASP A 105 10.55 -0.76 16.86
CA ASP A 105 10.58 -1.86 15.89
C ASP A 105 11.59 -1.61 14.76
N THR A 106 12.05 -2.71 14.15
CA THR A 106 12.75 -2.72 12.88
C THR A 106 11.79 -3.12 11.76
N VAL A 107 11.68 -2.29 10.73
CA VAL A 107 10.79 -2.51 9.59
C VAL A 107 11.62 -2.68 8.32
N ALA A 108 11.37 -3.73 7.54
CA ALA A 108 11.94 -3.93 6.20
C ALA A 108 10.86 -3.74 5.14
N VAL A 109 11.09 -2.85 4.18
CA VAL A 109 10.13 -2.52 3.11
C VAL A 109 10.71 -2.89 1.75
N TYR A 110 10.10 -3.87 1.10
CA TYR A 110 10.50 -4.41 -0.20
C TYR A 110 9.76 -3.68 -1.32
N GLY A 111 10.49 -2.93 -2.13
CA GLY A 111 9.95 -2.00 -3.12
C GLY A 111 9.74 -0.61 -2.52
N THR A 112 10.42 0.39 -3.07
CA THR A 112 10.29 1.81 -2.66
C THR A 112 9.51 2.62 -3.72
N GLY A 113 8.41 2.05 -4.21
CA GLY A 113 7.38 2.77 -4.98
C GLY A 113 6.43 3.55 -4.07
N SER A 114 5.31 4.05 -4.60
CA SER A 114 4.35 4.85 -3.82
C SER A 114 3.81 4.13 -2.59
N VAL A 115 3.49 2.83 -2.70
CA VAL A 115 3.02 2.01 -1.57
C VAL A 115 4.13 1.87 -0.52
N GLY A 116 5.29 1.36 -0.92
CA GLY A 116 6.40 1.14 0.02
C GLY A 116 6.93 2.43 0.68
N LEU A 117 7.03 3.54 -0.06
CA LEU A 117 7.39 4.83 0.54
C LEU A 117 6.34 5.32 1.54
N SER A 118 5.05 5.01 1.31
CA SER A 118 4.01 5.31 2.29
C SER A 118 4.12 4.43 3.53
N SER A 119 4.55 3.16 3.39
CA SER A 119 4.91 2.31 4.52
C SER A 119 6.14 2.81 5.28
N VAL A 120 7.14 3.36 4.59
CA VAL A 120 8.32 3.99 5.22
C VAL A 120 7.89 5.20 6.06
N ILE A 121 7.04 6.07 5.52
CA ILE A 121 6.48 7.23 6.24
C ILE A 121 5.72 6.75 7.48
N ALA A 122 4.83 5.78 7.32
CA ALA A 122 4.04 5.25 8.42
C ALA A 122 4.91 4.60 9.51
N ALA A 123 5.92 3.80 9.13
CA ALA A 123 6.83 3.19 10.09
C ALA A 123 7.59 4.26 10.91
N LYS A 124 8.02 5.34 10.26
CA LYS A 124 8.66 6.48 10.93
C LYS A 124 7.68 7.16 11.91
N ASP A 125 6.46 7.45 11.46
CA ASP A 125 5.44 8.11 12.28
C ASP A 125 5.02 7.27 13.49
N LEU A 126 5.04 5.93 13.35
CA LEU A 126 4.79 4.97 14.42
C LEU A 126 6.00 4.76 15.36
N GLY A 127 7.14 5.41 15.08
CA GLY A 127 8.32 5.40 15.94
C GLY A 127 9.24 4.20 15.76
N ALA A 128 9.22 3.53 14.61
CA ALA A 128 10.18 2.48 14.29
C ALA A 128 11.62 3.01 14.43
N LYS A 129 12.51 2.22 15.04
CA LYS A 129 13.91 2.61 15.29
C LYS A 129 14.76 2.45 14.04
N LYS A 130 14.45 1.45 13.21
CA LYS A 130 15.21 1.12 12.00
C LYS A 130 14.23 0.81 10.88
N ILE A 131 14.42 1.43 9.73
CA ILE A 131 13.54 1.29 8.56
C ILE A 131 14.44 1.03 7.35
N ILE A 132 14.42 -0.20 6.84
CA ILE A 132 15.28 -0.65 5.75
C ILE A 132 14.46 -0.62 4.46
N GLY A 133 14.73 0.35 3.58
CA GLY A 133 14.16 0.38 2.24
C GLY A 133 14.93 -0.55 1.30
N ILE A 134 14.23 -1.35 0.49
CA ILE A 134 14.85 -2.32 -0.41
C ILE A 134 14.31 -2.08 -1.81
N ASP A 135 15.17 -1.83 -2.79
CA ASP A 135 14.76 -1.67 -4.19
C ASP A 135 15.94 -1.99 -5.11
N LYS A 136 15.68 -2.31 -6.38
CA LYS A 136 16.75 -2.48 -7.37
C LYS A 136 17.26 -1.16 -7.92
N ASN A 137 16.42 -0.12 -7.90
CA ASN A 137 16.77 1.17 -8.48
C ASN A 137 17.47 2.06 -7.45
N GLU A 138 18.79 2.16 -7.56
CA GLU A 138 19.65 2.99 -6.70
C GLU A 138 19.19 4.46 -6.61
N ARG A 139 18.59 4.99 -7.68
CA ARG A 139 18.12 6.39 -7.73
C ARG A 139 17.04 6.67 -6.68
N LYS A 140 16.35 5.64 -6.19
CA LYS A 140 15.33 5.77 -5.14
C LYS A 140 15.90 5.87 -3.73
N ARG A 141 17.20 5.64 -3.52
CA ARG A 141 17.84 5.73 -2.19
C ARG A 141 17.56 7.07 -1.53
N GLN A 142 17.84 8.17 -2.22
CA GLN A 142 17.74 9.52 -1.63
C GLN A 142 16.31 9.84 -1.18
N VAL A 143 15.30 9.48 -1.99
CA VAL A 143 13.89 9.71 -1.63
C VAL A 143 13.42 8.79 -0.50
N ALA A 144 13.87 7.53 -0.47
CA ALA A 144 13.54 6.64 0.64
C ALA A 144 14.10 7.15 1.97
N LEU A 145 15.37 7.59 1.97
CA LEU A 145 16.03 8.15 3.16
C LEU A 145 15.38 9.47 3.61
N SER A 146 15.04 10.37 2.67
CA SER A 146 14.41 11.65 3.02
C SER A 146 13.01 11.47 3.62
N LEU A 147 12.30 10.39 3.26
CA LEU A 147 10.96 10.08 3.77
C LEU A 147 10.96 9.24 5.05
N GLY A 148 12.11 8.69 5.48
CA GLY A 148 12.24 8.07 6.79
C GLY A 148 13.03 6.77 6.84
N ALA A 149 13.44 6.20 5.72
CA ALA A 149 14.29 5.03 5.75
C ALA A 149 15.62 5.37 6.44
N THR A 150 16.08 4.50 7.34
CA THR A 150 17.39 4.63 8.01
C THR A 150 18.49 3.99 7.20
N ASP A 151 18.16 2.94 6.47
CA ASP A 151 19.06 2.14 5.66
C ASP A 151 18.40 1.89 4.29
N PHE A 152 19.23 1.65 3.26
CA PHE A 152 18.72 1.28 1.95
C PHE A 152 19.59 0.19 1.29
N ILE A 153 18.94 -0.88 0.86
CA ILE A 153 19.54 -2.02 0.18
C ILE A 153 19.22 -1.95 -1.31
N ASN A 154 20.27 -1.99 -2.14
CA ASN A 154 20.09 -2.24 -3.56
C ASN A 154 20.19 -3.74 -3.85
N SER A 155 19.09 -4.35 -4.29
CA SER A 155 19.03 -5.80 -4.51
C SER A 155 19.92 -6.31 -5.66
N GLU A 156 20.30 -5.45 -6.62
CA GLU A 156 21.20 -5.82 -7.73
C GLU A 156 22.68 -5.70 -7.33
N GLY A 157 22.99 -5.02 -6.22
CA GLY A 157 24.36 -4.73 -5.78
C GLY A 157 24.93 -5.70 -4.73
N LEU A 158 24.32 -6.88 -4.53
CA LEU A 158 24.60 -7.77 -3.39
C LEU A 158 25.68 -8.83 -3.63
N GLY A 159 26.16 -8.98 -4.87
CA GLY A 159 27.13 -10.03 -5.20
C GLY A 159 26.53 -11.42 -4.95
N THR A 160 27.12 -12.18 -4.02
CA THR A 160 26.64 -13.53 -3.64
C THR A 160 25.62 -13.52 -2.50
N MET A 161 25.42 -12.39 -1.83
CA MET A 161 24.46 -12.28 -0.73
C MET A 161 23.03 -12.19 -1.28
N THR A 162 22.09 -12.78 -0.56
CA THR A 162 20.67 -12.55 -0.80
C THR A 162 20.19 -11.27 -0.10
N VAL A 163 18.98 -10.80 -0.44
CA VAL A 163 18.38 -9.64 0.24
C VAL A 163 18.15 -9.96 1.71
N SER A 164 17.68 -11.17 2.03
CA SER A 164 17.47 -11.58 3.41
C SER A 164 18.78 -11.62 4.20
N ASP A 165 19.88 -12.12 3.63
CA ASP A 165 21.20 -12.07 4.27
C ASP A 165 21.59 -10.64 4.66
N LYS A 166 21.35 -9.67 3.76
CA LYS A 166 21.70 -8.27 4.02
C LYS A 166 20.81 -7.63 5.08
N VAL A 167 19.53 -7.97 5.12
CA VAL A 167 18.63 -7.55 6.21
C VAL A 167 19.10 -8.16 7.54
N MET A 168 19.47 -9.44 7.57
CA MET A 168 20.00 -10.09 8.76
C MET A 168 21.28 -9.41 9.25
N GLU A 169 22.21 -9.06 8.36
CA GLU A 169 23.42 -8.31 8.71
C GLU A 169 23.08 -6.96 9.36
N LEU A 170 22.19 -6.17 8.74
CA LEU A 170 21.80 -4.84 9.24
C LEU A 170 21.01 -4.87 10.55
N THR A 171 20.48 -6.03 10.92
CA THR A 171 19.70 -6.27 12.15
C THR A 171 20.47 -7.08 13.20
N GLY A 172 21.76 -7.35 12.98
CA GLY A 172 22.58 -8.14 13.92
C GLY A 172 22.11 -9.59 14.07
N GLY A 173 21.55 -10.16 13.01
CA GLY A 173 21.02 -11.53 12.97
C GLY A 173 19.64 -11.71 13.59
N LYS A 174 19.01 -10.64 14.10
CA LYS A 174 17.68 -10.69 14.71
C LYS A 174 16.56 -10.84 13.67
N GLY A 175 16.70 -10.21 12.50
CA GLY A 175 15.61 -10.03 11.54
C GLY A 175 14.75 -8.80 11.86
N ALA A 176 13.83 -8.47 10.93
CA ALA A 176 12.92 -7.34 11.06
C ALA A 176 11.64 -7.73 11.83
N ASP A 177 11.19 -6.86 12.73
CA ASP A 177 9.95 -7.04 13.49
C ASP A 177 8.71 -6.98 12.56
N CYS A 178 8.81 -6.25 11.44
CA CYS A 178 7.79 -6.21 10.39
C CYS A 178 8.44 -6.19 8.99
N CYS A 179 7.98 -7.06 8.09
CA CYS A 179 8.35 -7.05 6.68
C CYS A 179 7.15 -6.68 5.83
N ILE A 180 7.29 -5.66 4.97
CA ILE A 180 6.23 -5.18 4.08
C ILE A 180 6.70 -5.38 2.64
N GLU A 181 6.06 -6.30 1.92
CA GLU A 181 6.30 -6.53 0.49
C GLU A 181 5.37 -5.64 -0.34
N ALA A 182 5.96 -4.72 -1.10
CA ALA A 182 5.26 -3.70 -1.89
C ALA A 182 5.80 -3.61 -3.34
N SER A 183 6.58 -4.59 -3.79
CA SER A 183 7.07 -4.69 -5.16
C SER A 183 6.24 -5.63 -6.04
N GLY A 184 5.48 -6.54 -5.43
CA GLY A 184 4.72 -7.58 -6.13
C GLY A 184 5.60 -8.71 -6.68
N SER A 185 6.82 -8.88 -6.14
CA SER A 185 7.76 -9.90 -6.59
C SER A 185 7.67 -11.18 -5.77
N ASP A 186 7.34 -12.29 -6.42
CA ASP A 186 7.32 -13.63 -5.80
C ASP A 186 8.65 -14.01 -5.16
N ALA A 187 9.76 -13.63 -5.80
CA ALA A 187 11.09 -13.88 -5.27
C ALA A 187 11.33 -13.12 -3.96
N LEU A 188 10.89 -11.86 -3.88
CA LEU A 188 11.07 -11.03 -2.68
C LEU A 188 10.11 -11.39 -1.56
N MET A 189 8.94 -11.97 -1.84
CA MET A 189 8.06 -12.51 -0.79
C MET A 189 8.78 -13.55 0.08
N ASN A 190 9.52 -14.47 -0.55
CA ASN A 190 10.30 -15.46 0.19
C ASN A 190 11.44 -14.82 1.00
N GLU A 191 12.11 -13.82 0.46
CA GLU A 191 13.18 -13.09 1.16
C GLU A 191 12.65 -12.27 2.34
N ALA A 192 11.44 -11.70 2.23
CA ALA A 192 10.76 -11.02 3.32
C ALA A 192 10.46 -11.97 4.48
N VAL A 193 9.99 -13.19 4.19
CA VAL A 193 9.74 -14.21 5.23
C VAL A 193 11.04 -14.65 5.91
N LYS A 194 12.11 -14.91 5.14
CA LYS A 194 13.40 -15.37 5.70
C LYS A 194 14.11 -14.36 6.59
N SER A 195 13.82 -13.08 6.42
CA SER A 195 14.45 -11.99 7.16
C SER A 195 13.56 -11.40 8.25
N ALA A 196 12.34 -11.91 8.41
CA ALA A 196 11.48 -11.56 9.53
C ALA A 196 12.05 -12.15 10.84
N LEU A 197 11.81 -11.43 11.93
CA LEU A 197 12.09 -11.91 13.28
C LEU A 197 11.37 -13.26 13.50
N PRO A 198 12.05 -14.32 13.95
CA PRO A 198 11.40 -15.57 14.28
C PRO A 198 10.38 -15.36 15.41
N VAL A 199 9.11 -15.66 15.14
CA VAL A 199 8.08 -15.70 16.19
C VAL A 199 8.23 -17.05 16.90
N ILE A 200 8.54 -17.01 18.20
CA ILE A 200 8.38 -18.19 19.05
C ILE A 200 6.87 -18.36 19.23
N LEU A 201 6.29 -19.36 18.56
CA LEU A 201 4.91 -19.81 18.77
C LEU A 201 4.79 -20.60 20.07
#